data_AF-A0A103XT14-F1
#
_entry.id   AF-A0A103XT14-F1
#
_cell.length_a   1.000
_cell.length_b   1.000
_cell.length_c   1.000
_cell.angle_alpha   90.00
_cell.angle_beta   90.00
_cell.angle_gamma   90.00
#
_symmetry.space_group_name_H-M   'P 1'
#
loop_
_entity.id
_entity.type
_entity.pdbx_description
1 polymer ?
#
loop_
_entity_poly.entity_id
_entity_poly.type
_entity_poly.pdbx_seq_one_letter_code
_entity_poly.pdbx_strand_id
1 'polypeptide(L)'
;MTVFLLLDSKILDNGITPLDPNNPEVVANAKFAVEKHNEDKKEHLVFVKVVRAESKSIAGITYNLIFAAKNGSAQNLYHAFVVIDYVGQKQLFSFDRVM
;
A
#
# COMPACT_ATOMS: atom_id res chain seq x y z
N MET A 1 -28.00 -25.31 -18.85
CA MET A 1 -27.60 -24.70 -17.56
C MET A 1 -26.97 -23.36 -17.89
N THR A 2 -27.79 -22.31 -17.80
CA THR A 2 -27.42 -20.94 -18.19
C THR A 2 -26.78 -20.26 -16.99
N VAL A 3 -25.57 -19.72 -17.15
CA VAL A 3 -24.94 -18.85 -16.14
C VAL A 3 -25.27 -17.40 -16.48
N PHE A 4 -26.00 -16.76 -15.58
CA PHE A 4 -26.44 -15.38 -15.65
C PHE A 4 -25.27 -14.44 -15.30
N LEU A 5 -24.70 -13.84 -16.35
CA LEU A 5 -24.23 -12.45 -16.51
C LEU A 5 -24.03 -11.52 -15.28
N LEU A 6 -22.91 -10.78 -15.38
CA LEU A 6 -22.64 -9.38 -14.95
C LEU A 6 -22.08 -9.13 -13.54
N LEU A 7 -20.82 -8.68 -13.53
CA LEU A 7 -20.24 -7.57 -12.75
C LEU A 7 -18.86 -7.28 -13.39
N ASP A 8 -18.81 -6.66 -14.55
CA ASP A 8 -18.86 -5.20 -14.77
C ASP A 8 -17.46 -4.60 -14.98
N SER A 9 -17.20 -4.34 -16.26
CA SER A 9 -16.40 -3.25 -16.80
C SER A 9 -14.88 -3.25 -16.53
N LYS A 10 -14.15 -3.63 -17.59
CA LYS A 10 -12.97 -2.87 -18.02
C LYS A 10 -11.76 -2.97 -17.08
N ILE A 11 -11.13 -4.15 -17.06
CA ILE A 11 -9.70 -4.23 -16.75
C ILE A 11 -8.99 -3.37 -17.81
N LEU A 12 -8.64 -2.12 -17.47
CA LEU A 12 -7.56 -1.43 -18.17
C LEU A 12 -6.30 -2.22 -17.83
N ASP A 13 -5.81 -2.99 -18.79
CA ASP A 13 -4.72 -3.95 -18.61
C ASP A 13 -3.36 -3.24 -18.49
N ASN A 14 -3.12 -2.62 -17.33
CA ASN A 14 -1.82 -2.06 -16.93
C ASN A 14 -1.18 -2.85 -15.77
N GLY A 15 -1.71 -4.04 -15.47
CA GLY A 15 -1.22 -4.91 -14.40
C GLY A 15 -1.46 -4.40 -12.98
N ILE A 16 -2.48 -3.55 -12.77
CA ILE A 16 -2.85 -3.01 -11.45
C ILE A 16 -4.10 -3.73 -10.92
N THR A 17 -3.99 -4.27 -9.70
CA THR A 17 -5.11 -4.91 -8.99
C THR A 17 -5.48 -4.10 -7.75
N PRO A 18 -6.70 -3.53 -7.65
CA PRO A 18 -7.17 -2.91 -6.42
C PRO A 18 -7.21 -3.92 -5.26
N LEU A 19 -6.81 -3.49 -4.06
CA LEU A 19 -6.83 -4.32 -2.86
C LEU A 19 -7.75 -3.71 -1.80
N ASP A 20 -8.32 -4.55 -0.93
CA ASP A 20 -9.06 -4.08 0.24
C ASP A 20 -8.10 -3.36 1.21
N PRO A 21 -8.31 -2.06 1.52
CA PRO A 21 -7.51 -1.32 2.50
C PRO A 21 -7.47 -1.95 3.90
N ASN A 22 -8.49 -2.73 4.27
CA ASN A 22 -8.58 -3.38 5.58
C ASN A 22 -7.97 -4.79 5.59
N ASN A 23 -7.49 -5.28 4.45
CA ASN A 23 -6.81 -6.56 4.40
C ASN A 23 -5.60 -6.55 5.36
N PRO A 24 -5.47 -7.54 6.26
CA PRO A 24 -4.38 -7.58 7.24
C PRO A 24 -2.97 -7.47 6.63
N GLU A 25 -2.76 -8.04 5.43
CA GLU A 25 -1.48 -7.95 4.72
C GLU A 25 -1.21 -6.55 4.20
N VAL A 26 -2.24 -5.88 3.64
CA VAL A 26 -2.15 -4.48 3.20
C VAL A 26 -1.81 -3.56 4.38
N VAL A 27 -2.49 -3.74 5.51
CA VAL A 27 -2.23 -2.99 6.75
C VAL A 27 -0.81 -3.27 7.26
N ALA A 28 -0.35 -4.52 7.21
CA ALA A 28 1.01 -4.86 7.63
C ALA A 28 2.08 -4.20 6.75
N ASN A 29 1.86 -4.11 5.43
CA ASN A 29 2.80 -3.43 4.53
C ASN A 29 2.81 -1.90 4.73
N ALA A 30 1.67 -1.29 5.05
CA ALA A 30 1.63 0.13 5.40
C ALA A 30 2.35 0.42 6.73
N LYS A 31 2.20 -0.43 7.74
CA LYS A 31 2.95 -0.33 9.01
C LYS A 31 4.45 -0.49 8.80
N PHE A 32 4.86 -1.48 8.01
CA PHE A 32 6.25 -1.66 7.60
C PHE A 32 6.83 -0.39 6.95
N ALA A 33 6.08 0.25 6.04
CA ALA A 33 6.53 1.49 5.40
C ALA A 33 6.76 2.62 6.41
N VAL A 34 5.87 2.77 7.39
CA VAL A 34 6.01 3.77 8.47
C VAL A 34 7.22 3.46 9.36
N GLU A 35 7.38 2.21 9.79
CA GLU A 35 8.51 1.77 10.62
C GLU A 35 9.84 2.03 9.91
N LYS A 36 9.95 1.61 8.65
CA LYS A 36 11.17 1.77 7.87
C LYS A 36 11.52 3.23 7.61
N HIS A 37 10.53 4.06 7.28
CA HIS A 37 10.73 5.52 7.15
C HIS A 37 11.18 6.17 8.45
N ASN A 38 10.56 5.82 9.58
CA ASN A 38 10.93 6.32 10.90
C ASN A 38 12.39 5.95 11.25
N GLU A 39 12.81 4.71 10.98
CA GLU A 39 14.19 4.25 11.19
C GLU A 39 15.19 5.04 10.35
N ASP A 40 14.89 5.25 9.06
CA ASP A 40 15.77 5.87 8.07
C ASP A 40 15.87 7.39 8.24
N LYS A 41 14.76 8.05 8.60
CA LYS A 41 14.67 9.52 8.74
C LYS A 41 14.75 10.01 10.18
N LYS A 42 14.80 9.10 11.16
CA LYS A 42 14.73 9.43 12.60
C LYS A 42 13.47 10.20 12.95
N GLU A 43 12.34 9.76 12.37
CA GLU A 43 11.01 10.30 12.63
C GLU A 43 10.18 9.38 13.54
N HIS A 44 9.01 9.85 13.96
CA HIS A 44 8.10 9.14 14.87
C HIS A 44 6.65 9.17 14.37
N LEU A 45 6.46 8.87 13.09
CA LEU A 45 5.12 8.75 12.52
C LEU A 45 4.36 7.57 13.13
N VAL A 46 3.09 7.78 13.46
CA VAL A 46 2.20 6.75 13.99
C VAL A 46 1.16 6.39 12.93
N PHE A 47 1.18 5.15 12.45
CA PHE A 47 0.20 4.63 11.50
C PHE A 47 -1.24 4.73 12.06
N VAL A 48 -2.19 5.14 11.22
CA VAL A 48 -3.62 5.21 11.57
C VAL A 48 -4.44 4.18 10.80
N LYS A 49 -4.48 4.30 9.47
CA LYS A 49 -5.27 3.40 8.59
C LYS A 49 -4.80 3.50 7.15
N VAL A 50 -5.02 2.44 6.38
CA VAL A 50 -4.92 2.51 4.92
C VAL A 50 -6.18 3.17 4.37
N VAL A 51 -6.01 4.03 3.36
CA VAL A 51 -7.10 4.71 2.65
C VAL A 51 -7.31 4.07 1.28
N ARG A 52 -6.23 3.74 0.58
CA ARG A 52 -6.26 3.06 -0.71
C ARG A 52 -5.07 2.11 -0.83
N ALA A 53 -5.30 0.97 -1.46
CA ALA A 53 -4.25 0.02 -1.79
C ALA A 53 -4.51 -0.59 -3.18
N GLU A 54 -3.42 -0.82 -3.90
CA GLU A 54 -3.41 -1.59 -5.14
C GLU A 54 -2.08 -2.34 -5.25
N SER A 55 -2.07 -3.48 -5.94
CA SER A 55 -0.86 -4.25 -6.21
C SER A 55 -0.51 -4.29 -7.68
N LYS A 56 0.79 -4.49 -7.97
CA LYS A 56 1.31 -4.82 -9.30
C LYS A 56 2.30 -5.98 -9.22
N SER A 57 2.28 -6.86 -10.21
CA SER A 57 3.27 -7.94 -10.36
C SER A 57 4.41 -7.48 -11.27
N ILE A 58 5.43 -6.86 -10.68
CA ILE A 58 6.66 -6.43 -11.38
C ILE A 58 7.84 -7.00 -10.61
N ALA A 59 8.49 -8.05 -11.14
CA ALA A 59 9.66 -8.68 -10.52
C ALA A 59 9.49 -9.04 -9.00
N GLY A 60 8.26 -9.40 -8.60
CA GLY A 60 7.82 -9.50 -7.20
C GLY A 60 6.38 -8.99 -7.05
N ILE A 61 5.95 -8.68 -5.83
CA ILE A 61 4.68 -8.00 -5.54
C ILE A 61 4.99 -6.58 -5.07
N THR A 62 4.52 -5.58 -5.81
CA THR A 62 4.57 -4.18 -5.38
C THR A 62 3.23 -3.76 -4.81
N TYR A 63 3.21 -3.31 -3.56
CA TYR A 63 2.09 -2.64 -2.94
C TYR A 63 2.22 -1.13 -3.13
N ASN A 64 1.20 -0.53 -3.73
CA ASN A 64 1.03 0.91 -3.86
C ASN A 64 -0.02 1.35 -2.83
N LEU A 65 0.41 2.10 -1.81
CA LEU A 65 -0.36 2.35 -0.61
C LEU A 65 -0.55 3.84 -0.39
N ILE A 66 -1.79 4.27 -0.17
CA ILE A 66 -2.10 5.57 0.43
C ILE A 66 -2.67 5.31 1.83
N PHE A 67 -2.06 5.86 2.85
CA PHE A 67 -2.47 5.67 4.25
C PHE A 67 -2.34 6.96 5.05
N ALA A 68 -3.10 7.02 6.15
CA ALA A 68 -3.00 8.08 7.12
C ALA A 68 -1.97 7.73 8.20
N ALA A 69 -1.11 8.68 8.54
CA ALA A 69 -0.22 8.61 9.70
C ALA A 69 -0.18 9.96 10.42
N LYS A 70 0.19 9.93 11.70
CA LYS A 70 0.25 11.10 12.57
C LYS A 70 1.67 11.44 12.97
N ASN A 71 1.97 12.74 13.05
CA ASN A 71 3.12 13.27 13.77
C ASN A 71 2.61 14.20 14.88
N GLY A 72 2.58 13.70 16.11
CA GLY A 72 1.86 14.35 17.20
C GLY A 72 0.36 14.49 16.91
N SER A 73 -0.16 15.72 16.97
CA SER A 73 -1.59 16.01 16.72
C SER A 73 -1.95 16.09 15.24
N ALA A 74 -0.97 16.27 14.34
CA ALA A 74 -1.23 16.43 12.91
C ALA A 74 -1.35 15.07 12.23
N GLN A 75 -2.46 14.85 11.49
CA GLN A 75 -2.67 13.68 10.64
C GLN A 75 -2.49 14.07 9.18
N ASN A 76 -1.69 13.30 8.45
CA ASN A 76 -1.45 13.48 7.02
C ASN A 76 -1.65 12.18 6.26
N LEU A 77 -1.87 12.30 4.95
CA LEU A 77 -1.82 11.17 4.05
C LEU A 77 -0.41 11.01 3.49
N TYR A 78 -0.01 9.76 3.34
CA TYR A 78 1.27 9.37 2.79
C TYR A 78 1.05 8.35 1.69
N HIS A 79 1.87 8.42 0.67
CA HIS A 79 1.96 7.48 -0.42
C HIS A 79 3.27 6.70 -0.27
N ALA A 80 3.20 5.37 -0.31
CA ALA A 80 4.38 4.52 -0.28
C ALA A 80 4.30 3.39 -1.30
N PHE A 81 5.46 3.04 -1.83
CA PHE A 81 5.65 1.82 -2.60
C PHE A 81 6.47 0.82 -1.77
N VAL A 82 5.87 -0.33 -1.48
CA VAL A 82 6.53 -1.46 -0.79
C VAL A 82 6.68 -2.61 -1.77
N VAL A 83 7.90 -3.06 -1.99
CA VAL A 83 8.22 -4.18 -2.89
C VAL A 83 8.56 -5.41 -2.06
N ILE A 84 7.92 -6.53 -2.40
CA ILE A 84 8.27 -7.86 -1.88
C ILE A 84 8.90 -8.63 -3.04
N ASP A 85 10.17 -9.00 -2.89
CA ASP A 85 10.88 -9.78 -3.89
C ASP A 85 10.45 -11.27 -3.89
N TYR A 86 10.99 -12.06 -4.82
CA TYR A 86 10.66 -13.48 -4.96
C TYR A 86 11.08 -14.37 -3.78
N VAL A 87 11.94 -13.88 -2.89
CA VAL A 87 12.37 -14.58 -1.67
C VAL A 87 11.66 -14.04 -0.42
N GLY A 88 10.70 -13.14 -0.59
CA GLY A 88 9.86 -12.60 0.48
C GLY A 88 10.46 -11.41 1.24
N GLN A 89 11.59 -10.85 0.79
CA GLN A 89 12.17 -9.68 1.43
C GLN A 89 11.41 -8.42 1.06
N LYS A 90 11.10 -7.63 2.09
CA LYS A 90 10.37 -6.36 1.94
C LYS A 90 11.33 -5.19 1.82
N GLN A 91 11.05 -4.28 0.90
CA GLN A 91 11.79 -3.05 0.70
C GLN A 91 10.84 -1.88 0.59
N LEU A 92 11.16 -0.79 1.29
CA LEU A 92 10.49 0.50 1.11
C LEU A 92 11.17 1.22 -0.06
N PHE A 93 10.47 1.34 -1.19
CA PHE A 93 11.02 1.96 -2.38
C PHE A 93 10.85 3.48 -2.38
N SER A 94 9.73 3.97 -1.85
CA SER A 94 9.48 5.41 -1.67
C SER A 94 8.44 5.66 -0.58
N PHE A 95 8.48 6.86 -0.03
CA PHE A 95 7.60 7.32 1.03
C PHE A 95 7.47 8.84 0.92
N ASP A 96 6.29 9.32 0.53
CA ASP A 96 6.03 10.73 0.25
C ASP A 96 4.74 11.18 0.93
N ARG A 97 4.71 12.42 1.43
CA ARG A 97 3.47 13.03 1.93
C ARG A 97 2.60 13.43 0.74
N VAL A 98 1.32 13.08 0.77
CA VAL A 98 0.34 13.54 -0.22
C VAL A 98 -0.06 14.98 0.16
N MET A 99 0.20 15.94 -0.74
CA MET A 99 -0.13 17.36 -0.58
C MET A 99 -1.59 17.65 -0.94
#